data_AF-A0A412Q7Y9-F1
#
_entry.id   AF-A0A412Q7Y9-F1
#
_cell.length_a   1.000
_cell.length_b   1.000
_cell.length_c   1.000
_cell.angle_alpha   90.00
_cell.angle_beta   90.00
_cell.angle_gamma   90.00
#
_symmetry.space_group_name_H-M   'P 1'
#
loop_
_entity.id
_entity.type
_entity.pdbx_description
1 polymer ?
#
loop_
_entity_poly.entity_id
_entity_poly.type
_entity_poly.pdbx_seq_one_letter_code
_entity_poly.pdbx_strand_id
1 'polypeptide(L)'
;MKELWKLIKMLFSSKPGDFETPQLLSMKHYPFKGYRFMMWCGRMIYRAENKEDIDKYMQTYAGKESMTHESIHLRQAQVAGSWVRYYWRYFVEWVKGNPVCHPASSAYYTISYEMEAYSNEGNPDYPVNYDGRNLSQYKIKGGRKKLYKSVGGTSKAWKTYIRTL
;
A
#
# COMPACT_ATOMS: atom_id res chain seq x y z
N MET A 1 -21.76 8.71 -5.25
CA MET A 1 -21.84 9.47 -3.98
C MET A 1 -21.91 8.59 -2.73
N LYS A 2 -22.82 7.59 -2.61
CA LYS A 2 -22.93 6.75 -1.40
C LYS A 2 -21.63 6.05 -0.98
N GLU A 3 -20.87 5.49 -1.92
CA GLU A 3 -19.60 4.79 -1.61
C GLU A 3 -18.48 5.74 -1.21
N LEU A 4 -18.37 6.91 -1.85
CA LEU A 4 -17.40 7.94 -1.45
C LEU A 4 -17.65 8.39 0.00
N TRP A 5 -18.91 8.63 0.37
CA TRP A 5 -19.27 8.94 1.76
C TRP A 5 -18.93 7.80 2.71
N LYS A 6 -19.10 6.54 2.31
CA LYS A 6 -18.67 5.37 3.09
C LYS A 6 -17.15 5.37 3.32
N LEU A 7 -16.36 5.63 2.28
CA LEU A 7 -14.90 5.73 2.38
C LEU A 7 -14.47 6.87 3.33
N ILE A 8 -15.08 8.05 3.20
CA ILE A 8 -14.79 9.19 4.09
C ILE A 8 -15.14 8.84 5.54
N LYS A 9 -16.30 8.23 5.79
CA LYS A 9 -16.70 7.82 7.14
C LYS A 9 -15.71 6.84 7.77
N MET A 10 -15.16 5.90 7.00
CA MET A 10 -14.19 4.91 7.50
C MET A 10 -12.94 5.53 8.13
N LEU A 11 -12.51 6.72 7.68
CA LEU A 11 -11.37 7.43 8.25
C LEU A 11 -11.55 7.78 9.73
N PHE A 12 -12.82 7.92 10.17
CA PHE A 12 -13.17 8.38 11.51
C PHE A 12 -13.96 7.35 12.32
N SER A 13 -14.61 6.38 11.66
CA SER A 13 -15.44 5.37 12.31
C SER A 13 -14.67 4.14 12.80
N SER A 14 -13.36 4.07 12.54
CA SER A 14 -12.48 3.01 13.01
C SER A 14 -11.08 3.54 13.24
N LYS A 15 -10.28 2.81 13.99
CA LYS A 15 -8.85 3.05 14.18
C LYS A 15 -8.05 1.89 13.58
N PRO A 16 -6.78 2.11 13.21
CA PRO A 16 -5.92 1.03 12.74
C PRO A 16 -5.80 -0.16 13.72
N GLY A 17 -5.86 0.11 15.03
CA GLY A 17 -5.80 -0.94 16.06
C GLY A 17 -7.03 -1.85 16.12
N ASP A 18 -8.13 -1.50 15.44
CA ASP A 18 -9.36 -2.30 15.43
C ASP A 18 -9.27 -3.51 14.49
N PHE A 19 -8.16 -3.65 13.74
CA PHE A 19 -7.98 -4.70 12.73
C PHE A 19 -6.72 -5.51 13.04
N GLU A 20 -6.85 -6.82 13.18
CA GLU A 20 -5.69 -7.71 13.28
C GLU A 20 -5.07 -8.00 11.91
N THR A 21 -5.91 -8.15 10.89
CA THR A 21 -5.56 -8.41 9.50
C THR A 21 -6.41 -7.57 8.54
N PRO A 22 -5.93 -7.30 7.31
CA PRO A 22 -6.74 -6.64 6.29
C PRO A 22 -7.99 -7.45 5.95
N GLN A 23 -9.14 -6.78 5.87
CA GLN A 23 -10.40 -7.41 5.48
C GLN A 23 -10.72 -7.16 4.02
N LEU A 24 -11.23 -8.17 3.31
CA LEU A 24 -11.76 -7.96 1.96
C LEU A 24 -13.08 -7.18 2.04
N LEU A 25 -13.22 -6.15 1.20
CA LEU A 25 -14.47 -5.38 1.09
C LEU A 25 -14.85 -5.16 -0.37
N SER A 26 -15.98 -5.72 -0.79
CA SER A 26 -16.52 -5.43 -2.11
C SER A 26 -17.19 -4.05 -2.17
N MET A 27 -16.95 -3.33 -3.26
CA MET A 27 -17.64 -2.10 -3.63
C MET A 27 -18.00 -2.12 -5.12
N LYS A 28 -19.01 -1.36 -5.53
CA LYS A 28 -19.45 -1.28 -6.93
C LYS A 28 -18.49 -0.46 -7.78
N HIS A 29 -18.02 0.70 -7.30
CA HIS A 29 -17.20 1.61 -8.11
C HIS A 29 -15.74 1.73 -7.65
N TYR A 30 -15.41 1.21 -6.47
CA TYR A 30 -14.05 1.23 -5.94
C TYR A 30 -13.45 -0.17 -5.93
N PRO A 31 -12.15 -0.30 -6.21
CA PRO A 31 -11.27 0.76 -6.72
C PRO A 31 -11.67 1.20 -8.15
N PHE A 32 -11.07 2.28 -8.65
CA PHE A 32 -11.27 2.66 -10.06
C PHE A 32 -10.85 1.51 -10.98
N LYS A 33 -11.46 1.43 -12.18
CA LYS A 33 -11.13 0.37 -13.15
C LYS A 33 -9.63 0.37 -13.44
N GLY A 34 -9.04 -0.83 -13.56
CA GLY A 34 -7.60 -1.04 -13.78
C GLY A 34 -6.81 -1.37 -12.51
N TYR A 35 -7.39 -1.15 -11.32
CA TYR A 35 -6.79 -1.57 -10.04
C TYR A 35 -7.48 -2.83 -9.51
N ARG A 36 -6.69 -3.79 -9.01
CA ARG A 36 -7.23 -5.01 -8.38
C ARG A 36 -7.75 -4.73 -6.97
N PHE A 37 -6.92 -4.08 -6.16
CA PHE A 37 -7.24 -3.68 -4.80
C PHE A 37 -6.94 -2.20 -4.57
N MET A 38 -7.61 -1.64 -3.57
CA MET A 38 -7.22 -0.40 -2.91
C MET A 38 -7.31 -0.63 -1.41
N MET A 39 -6.19 -0.51 -0.71
CA MET A 39 -6.19 -0.56 0.74
C MET A 39 -6.73 0.73 1.34
N TRP A 40 -7.80 0.60 2.11
CA TRP A 40 -8.47 1.71 2.76
C TRP A 40 -8.97 1.33 4.14
N CYS A 41 -8.46 1.99 5.17
CA CYS A 41 -8.85 1.81 6.57
C CYS A 41 -8.95 0.34 6.99
N GLY A 42 -7.87 -0.42 6.78
CA GLY A 42 -7.77 -1.83 7.15
C GLY A 42 -8.50 -2.80 6.21
N ARG A 43 -8.93 -2.32 5.03
CA ARG A 43 -9.70 -3.11 4.08
C ARG A 43 -9.09 -3.10 2.70
N MET A 44 -8.90 -4.28 2.13
CA MET A 44 -8.57 -4.47 0.74
C MET A 44 -9.86 -4.36 -0.08
N ILE A 45 -10.13 -3.15 -0.59
CA ILE A 45 -11.33 -2.87 -1.36
C ILE A 45 -11.16 -3.40 -2.78
N TYR A 46 -12.15 -4.14 -3.28
CA TYR A 46 -12.19 -4.66 -4.64
C TYR A 46 -13.56 -4.45 -5.28
N ARG A 47 -13.63 -4.55 -6.61
CA ARG A 47 -14.90 -4.41 -7.34
C ARG A 47 -15.76 -5.65 -7.17
N ALA A 48 -17.01 -5.46 -6.75
CA ALA A 48 -17.96 -6.54 -6.49
C ALA A 48 -18.17 -7.47 -7.70
N GLU A 49 -18.12 -6.91 -8.92
CA GLU A 49 -18.22 -7.66 -10.18
C GLU A 49 -17.08 -8.67 -10.38
N ASN A 50 -15.95 -8.52 -9.67
CA ASN A 50 -14.78 -9.39 -9.78
C ASN A 50 -14.68 -10.41 -8.63
N LYS A 51 -15.76 -10.64 -7.85
CA LYS A 51 -15.68 -11.43 -6.61
C LYS A 51 -15.06 -12.81 -6.80
N GLU A 52 -15.49 -13.58 -7.80
CA GLU A 52 -14.97 -14.93 -8.03
C GLU A 52 -13.47 -14.93 -8.38
N ASP A 53 -13.05 -13.97 -9.20
CA ASP A 53 -11.64 -13.82 -9.59
C ASP A 53 -10.77 -13.42 -8.40
N ILE A 54 -11.28 -12.56 -7.52
CA ILE A 54 -10.62 -12.20 -6.28
C ILE A 54 -10.52 -13.40 -5.35
N ASP A 55 -11.60 -14.15 -5.15
CA ASP A 55 -11.60 -15.33 -4.29
C ASP A 55 -10.55 -16.36 -4.77
N LYS A 56 -10.47 -16.61 -6.09
CA LYS A 56 -9.42 -17.47 -6.69
C LYS A 56 -8.03 -16.87 -6.52
N TYR A 57 -7.87 -15.57 -6.79
CA TYR A 57 -6.60 -14.88 -6.68
C TYR A 57 -6.01 -14.97 -5.27
N MET A 58 -6.83 -14.80 -4.23
CA MET A 58 -6.37 -14.86 -2.84
C MET A 58 -5.85 -16.25 -2.42
N GLN A 59 -6.18 -17.32 -3.15
CA GLN A 59 -5.62 -18.65 -2.93
C GLN A 59 -4.24 -18.84 -3.59
N THR A 60 -3.83 -17.96 -4.49
CA THR A 60 -2.54 -18.03 -5.17
C THR A 60 -1.40 -17.49 -4.32
N TYR A 61 -0.15 -17.82 -4.67
CA TYR A 61 1.03 -17.24 -4.05
C TYR A 61 1.04 -15.70 -4.14
N ALA A 62 0.72 -15.15 -5.32
CA ALA A 62 0.64 -13.70 -5.52
C ALA A 62 -0.49 -13.04 -4.70
N GLY A 63 -1.56 -13.78 -4.41
CA GLY A 63 -2.63 -13.34 -3.51
C GLY A 63 -2.17 -13.28 -2.06
N LYS A 64 -1.41 -14.28 -1.62
CA LYS A 64 -0.77 -14.29 -0.30
C LYS A 64 0.23 -13.16 -0.14
N GLU A 65 1.09 -12.92 -1.15
CA GLU A 65 2.01 -11.76 -1.16
C GLU A 65 1.24 -10.44 -1.05
N SER A 66 0.13 -10.30 -1.78
CA SER A 66 -0.71 -9.09 -1.67
C SER A 66 -1.31 -8.94 -0.27
N MET A 67 -1.76 -10.03 0.35
CA MET A 67 -2.25 -9.97 1.74
C MET A 67 -1.16 -9.55 2.71
N THR A 68 0.06 -10.07 2.56
CA THR A 68 1.22 -9.67 3.38
C THR A 68 1.54 -8.20 3.16
N HIS A 69 1.63 -7.74 1.92
CA HIS A 69 1.88 -6.35 1.55
C HIS A 69 0.89 -5.40 2.25
N GLU A 70 -0.40 -5.70 2.17
CA GLU A 70 -1.44 -4.88 2.79
C GLU A 70 -1.46 -5.01 4.31
N SER A 71 -1.06 -6.16 4.86
CA SER A 71 -0.86 -6.33 6.30
C SER A 71 0.25 -5.43 6.82
N ILE A 72 1.34 -5.25 6.06
CA ILE A 72 2.42 -4.33 6.42
C ILE A 72 1.89 -2.88 6.48
N HIS A 73 1.08 -2.45 5.50
CA HIS A 73 0.43 -1.14 5.56
C HIS A 73 -0.51 -0.97 6.75
N LEU A 74 -1.25 -2.02 7.12
CA LEU A 74 -2.05 -2.02 8.33
C LEU A 74 -1.18 -1.82 9.58
N ARG A 75 -0.06 -2.53 9.71
CA ARG A 75 0.88 -2.37 10.83
C ARG A 75 1.53 -0.99 10.86
N GLN A 76 1.92 -0.45 9.70
CA GLN A 76 2.40 0.94 9.58
C GLN A 76 1.35 1.94 10.08
N ALA A 77 0.08 1.74 9.74
CA ALA A 77 -1.02 2.57 10.21
C ALA A 77 -1.28 2.41 11.71
N GLN A 78 -1.12 1.20 12.28
CA GLN A 78 -1.19 0.93 13.72
C GLN A 78 -0.12 1.70 14.49
N VAL A 79 1.12 1.70 14.02
CA VAL A 79 2.20 2.52 14.60
C VAL A 79 1.88 4.02 14.50
N ALA A 80 1.20 4.46 13.43
CA ALA A 80 0.75 5.85 13.33
C ALA A 80 -0.42 6.18 14.29
N GLY A 81 -1.24 5.19 14.66
CA GLY A 81 -2.36 5.26 15.60
C GLY A 81 -3.67 5.85 15.04
N SER A 82 -3.66 6.39 13.81
CA SER A 82 -4.83 7.02 13.18
C SER A 82 -4.75 6.91 11.66
N TRP A 83 -5.88 6.59 11.03
CA TRP A 83 -6.00 6.55 9.56
C TRP A 83 -5.66 7.90 8.94
N VAL A 84 -6.22 8.99 9.47
CA VAL A 84 -5.97 10.35 8.97
C VAL A 84 -4.48 10.67 9.06
N ARG A 85 -3.83 10.38 10.20
CA ARG A 85 -2.40 10.63 10.38
C ARG A 85 -1.55 9.80 9.42
N TYR A 86 -1.88 8.52 9.26
CA TYR A 86 -1.19 7.61 8.36
C TYR A 86 -1.29 8.09 6.89
N TYR A 87 -2.51 8.31 6.41
CA TYR A 87 -2.74 8.76 5.04
C TYR A 87 -2.17 10.16 4.77
N TRP A 88 -2.19 11.07 5.75
CA TRP A 88 -1.54 12.37 5.62
C TRP A 88 -0.03 12.24 5.44
N ARG A 89 0.63 11.40 6.25
CA ARG A 89 2.08 11.12 6.11
C ARG A 89 2.38 10.49 4.75
N TYR A 90 1.55 9.55 4.31
CA TYR A 90 1.68 8.91 3.02
C TYR A 90 1.57 9.93 1.87
N PHE A 91 0.56 10.81 1.93
CA PHE A 91 0.38 11.89 0.96
C PHE A 91 1.57 12.85 0.91
N VAL A 92 2.13 13.25 2.06
CA VAL A 92 3.34 14.08 2.11
C VAL A 92 4.54 13.39 1.44
N GLU A 93 4.72 12.09 1.65
CA GLU A 93 5.78 11.32 0.99
C GLU A 93 5.58 11.22 -0.53
N TRP A 94 4.33 11.08 -0.98
CA TRP A 94 3.98 11.09 -2.39
C TRP A 94 4.29 12.45 -3.05
N VAL A 95 3.93 13.57 -2.40
CA VAL A 95 4.25 14.93 -2.91
C VAL A 95 5.76 15.13 -3.03
N LYS A 96 6.55 14.69 -2.05
CA LYS A 96 8.03 14.73 -2.11
C LYS A 96 8.61 13.91 -3.27
N GLY A 97 7.89 12.90 -3.74
CA GLY A 97 8.24 12.11 -4.92
C GLY A 97 8.06 12.84 -6.26
N ASN A 98 7.50 14.05 -6.25
CA ASN A 98 7.16 14.86 -7.43
C ASN A 98 6.26 14.07 -8.39
N PRO A 99 4.95 13.94 -8.13
CA PRO A 99 4.05 13.17 -9.00
C PRO A 99 3.74 13.86 -10.33
N VAL A 100 4.04 15.15 -10.47
CA VAL A 100 3.70 15.95 -11.66
C VAL A 100 4.63 15.67 -12.84
N CYS A 101 5.95 15.55 -12.60
CA CYS A 101 6.88 15.27 -13.70
C CYS A 101 6.97 13.77 -14.00
N HIS A 102 7.09 13.38 -15.27
CA HIS A 102 7.16 11.96 -15.62
C HIS A 102 8.53 11.28 -15.28
N PRO A 103 8.53 9.99 -14.84
CA PRO A 103 7.35 9.14 -14.64
C PRO A 103 6.66 9.44 -13.30
N ALA A 104 5.35 9.71 -13.34
CA ALA A 104 4.53 10.01 -12.16
C ALA A 104 4.51 8.84 -11.16
N SER A 105 4.58 7.60 -11.67
CA SER A 105 4.64 6.38 -10.86
C SER A 105 5.80 6.35 -9.86
N SER A 106 6.91 7.02 -10.17
CA SER A 106 8.04 7.12 -9.23
C SER A 106 7.63 7.72 -7.89
N ALA A 107 6.67 8.65 -7.87
CA ALA A 107 6.22 9.29 -6.64
C ALA A 107 5.50 8.33 -5.69
N TYR A 108 4.89 7.26 -6.23
CA TYR A 108 4.27 6.19 -5.44
C TYR A 108 5.33 5.16 -5.02
N TYR A 109 6.05 4.58 -5.98
CA TYR A 109 6.97 3.47 -5.73
C TYR A 109 8.17 3.83 -4.82
N THR A 110 8.53 5.10 -4.71
CA THR A 110 9.65 5.57 -3.87
C THR A 110 9.21 6.06 -2.49
N ILE A 111 7.94 5.86 -2.11
CA ILE A 111 7.46 6.09 -0.75
C ILE A 111 8.06 5.00 0.15
N SER A 112 8.65 5.38 1.29
CA SER A 112 9.29 4.40 2.18
C SER A 112 8.32 3.32 2.67
N TYR A 113 7.04 3.67 2.86
CA TYR A 113 5.98 2.70 3.22
C TYR A 113 5.78 1.62 2.15
N GLU A 114 5.77 2.01 0.86
CA GLU A 114 5.65 1.09 -0.27
C GLU A 114 6.91 0.25 -0.45
N MET A 115 8.08 0.87 -0.30
CA MET A 115 9.36 0.17 -0.41
C MET A 115 9.49 -0.92 0.67
N GLU A 116 9.15 -0.60 1.92
CA GLU A 116 9.14 -1.58 3.02
C GLU A 116 8.15 -2.72 2.73
N ALA A 117 6.93 -2.41 2.27
CA ALA A 117 5.95 -3.42 1.91
C ALA A 117 6.42 -4.32 0.75
N TYR A 118 6.93 -3.74 -0.34
CA TYR A 118 7.43 -4.51 -1.50
C TYR A 118 8.66 -5.37 -1.20
N SER A 119 9.56 -4.91 -0.31
CA SER A 119 10.73 -5.71 0.08
C SER A 119 10.34 -6.93 0.94
N ASN A 120 9.26 -6.82 1.73
CA ASN A 120 8.89 -7.83 2.72
C ASN A 120 7.60 -8.60 2.39
N GLU A 121 6.92 -8.32 1.27
CA GLU A 121 5.65 -8.97 0.89
C GLU A 121 5.76 -10.50 0.73
N GLY A 122 6.96 -11.02 0.45
CA GLY A 122 7.25 -12.45 0.39
C GLY A 122 7.43 -13.14 1.76
N ASN A 123 7.48 -12.36 2.86
CA ASN A 123 7.68 -12.87 4.22
C ASN A 123 6.41 -12.70 5.06
N PRO A 124 5.57 -13.76 5.20
CA PRO A 124 4.30 -13.67 5.94
C PRO A 124 4.46 -13.38 7.44
N ASP A 125 5.64 -13.64 8.01
CA ASP A 125 5.91 -13.42 9.44
C ASP A 125 6.37 -11.99 9.74
N TYR A 126 6.79 -11.24 8.72
CA TYR A 126 7.22 -9.85 8.87
C TYR A 126 6.21 -8.95 9.60
N PRO A 127 4.91 -8.94 9.25
CA PRO A 127 3.91 -8.11 9.94
C PRO A 127 3.56 -8.58 11.37
N VAL A 128 4.01 -9.76 11.82
CA VAL A 128 3.64 -10.30 13.16
C VAL A 128 4.29 -9.49 14.28
N ASN A 129 5.57 -9.15 14.14
CA ASN A 129 6.36 -8.44 15.15
C ASN A 129 6.72 -7.01 14.70
N TYR A 130 5.87 -6.40 13.86
CA TYR A 130 6.16 -5.09 13.29
C TYR A 130 6.09 -3.98 14.35
N ASP A 131 7.16 -3.18 14.43
CA ASP A 131 7.28 -2.03 15.35
C ASP A 131 7.61 -0.70 14.65
N GLY A 132 7.80 -0.73 13.32
CA GLY A 132 8.09 0.43 12.49
C GLY A 132 9.51 0.98 12.54
N ARG A 133 10.46 0.31 13.20
CA ARG A 133 11.88 0.73 13.23
C ARG A 133 12.56 0.61 11.87
N ASN A 134 12.16 -0.39 11.08
CA ASN A 134 12.75 -0.70 9.77
C ASN A 134 12.42 0.33 8.68
N LEU A 135 11.31 1.07 8.81
CA LEU A 135 10.89 2.09 7.84
C LEU A 135 11.99 3.12 7.51
N SER A 136 12.89 3.39 8.46
CA SER A 136 14.02 4.32 8.27
C SER A 136 15.02 3.86 7.21
N GLN A 137 15.18 2.54 7.00
CA GLN A 137 16.09 1.95 6.03
C GLN A 137 15.68 2.27 4.59
N TYR A 138 14.38 2.42 4.35
CA TYR A 138 13.81 2.70 3.03
C TYR A 138 13.71 4.21 2.72
N LYS A 139 14.25 5.09 3.58
CA LYS A 139 14.20 6.55 3.35
C LYS A 139 15.29 6.99 2.38
N ILE A 140 14.89 7.29 1.15
CA ILE A 140 15.75 7.93 0.15
C ILE A 140 15.86 9.44 0.44
N LYS A 141 17.06 9.91 0.78
CA LYS A 141 17.38 11.33 1.03
C LYS A 141 17.56 12.09 -0.29
N GLY A 142 16.45 12.46 -0.92
CA GLY A 142 16.43 13.22 -2.17
C GLY A 142 16.75 12.37 -3.41
N GLY A 143 16.50 12.91 -4.61
CA GLY A 143 16.83 12.21 -5.86
C GLY A 143 15.99 10.95 -6.16
N ARG A 144 14.88 10.71 -5.45
CA ARG A 144 13.97 9.56 -5.63
C ARG A 144 13.67 9.23 -7.09
N LYS A 145 13.28 10.24 -7.86
CA LYS A 145 12.96 10.08 -9.28
C LYS A 145 14.19 9.74 -10.13
N LYS A 146 15.34 10.32 -9.82
CA LYS A 146 16.59 10.02 -10.52
C LYS A 146 16.99 8.56 -10.30
N LEU A 147 16.91 8.09 -9.05
CA LEU A 147 17.15 6.70 -8.70
C LEU A 147 16.14 5.76 -9.38
N TYR A 148 14.84 6.08 -9.33
CA TYR A 148 13.80 5.28 -10.01
C TYR A 148 14.06 5.16 -11.52
N LYS A 149 14.49 6.25 -12.18
CA LYS A 149 14.89 6.22 -13.60
C LYS A 149 16.14 5.39 -13.83
N SER A 150 17.17 5.50 -12.97
CA SER A 150 18.45 4.81 -13.18
C SER A 150 18.34 3.29 -13.04
N VAL A 151 17.39 2.78 -12.25
CA VAL A 151 17.11 1.34 -12.17
C VAL A 151 16.13 0.84 -13.24
N GLY A 152 15.76 1.68 -14.22
CA GLY A 152 14.98 1.28 -15.39
C GLY A 152 13.63 1.97 -15.54
N GLY A 153 13.19 2.79 -14.57
CA GLY A 153 12.00 3.64 -14.72
C GLY A 153 10.65 2.92 -14.78
N THR A 154 10.62 1.62 -14.45
CA THR A 154 9.40 0.79 -14.44
C THR A 154 9.15 0.20 -13.06
N SER A 155 7.88 -0.10 -12.76
CA SER A 155 7.49 -0.72 -11.49
C SER A 155 8.16 -2.09 -11.31
N LYS A 156 8.27 -2.87 -12.38
CA LYS A 156 8.92 -4.19 -12.38
C LYS A 156 10.39 -4.07 -11.97
N ALA A 157 11.15 -3.22 -12.66
CA ALA A 157 12.57 -3.06 -12.37
C ALA A 157 12.82 -2.47 -10.97
N TRP A 158 11.95 -1.54 -10.55
CA TRP A 158 11.99 -0.99 -9.20
C TRP A 158 11.75 -2.03 -8.11
N LYS A 159 10.73 -2.90 -8.26
CA LYS A 159 10.46 -3.98 -7.30
C LYS A 159 11.62 -4.97 -7.22
N THR A 160 12.25 -5.31 -8.35
CA THR A 160 13.46 -6.14 -8.35
C THR A 160 14.58 -5.48 -7.57
N TYR A 161 14.81 -4.18 -7.75
CA TYR A 161 15.82 -3.42 -7.02
C TYR A 161 15.53 -3.35 -5.51
N ILE A 162 14.27 -3.09 -5.11
CA ILE A 162 13.91 -3.03 -3.68
C ILE A 162 14.22 -4.36 -2.97
N ARG A 163 14.01 -5.49 -3.63
CA ARG A 163 14.28 -6.82 -3.04
C ARG A 163 15.76 -7.10 -2.81
N THR A 164 16.67 -6.24 -3.29
CA THR A 164 18.11 -6.32 -3.00
C THR A 164 18.57 -5.40 -1.87
N LEU A 165 17.68 -4.59 -1.31
CA LEU A 165 17.95 -3.70 -0.18
C LEU A 165 17.75 -4.45 1.14
#